data_AF-A0A5B9PHA4-F1
#
_entry.id   AF-A0A5B9PHA4-F1
#
_cell.length_a   1.000
_cell.length_b   1.000
_cell.length_c   1.000
_cell.angle_alpha   90.00
_cell.angle_beta   90.00
_cell.angle_gamma   90.00
#
_symmetry.space_group_name_H-M   'P 1'
#
loop_
_entity.id
_entity.type
_entity.pdbx_description
1 polymer ?
#
loop_
_entity_poly.entity_id
_entity_poly.type
_entity_poly.pdbx_seq_one_letter_code
_entity_poly.pdbx_strand_id
1 'polypeptide(L)'
;MACVEKPQMDTDPCSTSVPICAHQFAFQPQKSTVKGHVDFHPTITFATNLRRLHPQVPLVNIPTVFFRILRHAVVHKPVVRPTGEAHIRFSTRTLLIVVAFVAFALASVFAVSRWVDPFDDRNFDSQQWATASSDNRAPMARDVVSRVRGMDRDGVIELLGQPGDRLDSATDAGGHPLRGAEVFSYYIGSWSMHGMDDAFVYVHFDTDGAVIHSEITGY
;
A
#
# COMPACT_ATOMS: atom_id res chain seq x y z
N MET A 1 21.48 -80.49 -5.94
CA MET A 1 20.85 -79.17 -5.75
C MET A 1 21.71 -78.13 -6.46
N ALA A 2 21.25 -77.63 -7.60
CA ALA A 2 21.45 -76.26 -8.10
C ALA A 2 20.92 -76.20 -9.54
N CYS A 3 19.71 -75.69 -9.66
CA CYS A 3 19.05 -75.29 -10.91
C CYS A 3 19.61 -73.93 -11.35
N VAL A 4 19.90 -73.76 -12.64
CA VAL A 4 19.11 -72.96 -13.60
C VAL A 4 19.46 -71.46 -13.60
N GLU A 5 20.16 -71.08 -14.67
CA GLU A 5 19.82 -70.01 -15.64
C GLU A 5 19.09 -68.75 -15.15
N LYS A 6 19.71 -67.59 -15.42
CA LYS A 6 18.98 -66.36 -15.74
C LYS A 6 19.64 -65.63 -16.91
N PRO A 7 18.86 -65.17 -17.89
CA PRO A 7 19.36 -64.46 -19.05
C PRO A 7 19.45 -62.94 -18.83
N GLN A 8 20.24 -62.37 -19.72
CA GLN A 8 20.46 -60.97 -20.05
C GLN A 8 19.17 -60.30 -20.56
N MET A 9 18.89 -59.06 -20.13
CA MET A 9 17.93 -58.20 -20.82
C MET A 9 18.44 -56.77 -20.87
N ASP A 10 18.54 -56.30 -22.10
CA ASP A 10 19.08 -55.03 -22.57
C ASP A 10 17.92 -54.09 -22.95
N THR A 11 18.22 -52.81 -23.14
CA THR A 11 17.44 -51.73 -23.82
C THR A 11 16.58 -50.74 -23.00
N ASP A 12 17.13 -49.53 -22.84
CA ASP A 12 16.49 -48.19 -22.98
C ASP A 12 15.90 -47.98 -24.39
N PRO A 13 15.27 -46.84 -24.79
CA PRO A 13 14.37 -45.89 -24.12
C PRO A 13 13.09 -45.60 -24.96
N CYS A 14 11.99 -45.15 -24.35
CA CYS A 14 10.85 -44.51 -25.05
C CYS A 14 10.15 -43.57 -24.05
N SER A 15 10.31 -42.25 -24.13
CA SER A 15 9.63 -41.35 -25.06
C SER A 15 8.10 -41.50 -25.05
N THR A 16 7.47 -40.79 -24.12
CA THR A 16 6.05 -40.41 -24.25
C THR A 16 5.87 -38.98 -23.75
N SER A 17 6.00 -38.07 -24.71
CA SER A 17 5.40 -36.75 -24.75
C SER A 17 3.90 -36.80 -24.48
N VAL A 18 3.40 -35.96 -23.58
CA VAL A 18 1.97 -35.66 -23.37
C VAL A 18 1.81 -34.13 -23.31
N PRO A 19 0.74 -33.56 -23.89
CA PRO A 19 0.85 -32.34 -24.69
C PRO A 19 0.53 -31.04 -23.95
N ILE A 20 1.17 -29.98 -24.45
CA ILE A 20 0.92 -28.56 -24.17
C ILE A 20 -0.42 -28.18 -24.83
N CYS A 21 -1.45 -27.89 -24.02
CA CYS A 21 -2.66 -27.23 -24.49
C CYS A 21 -2.40 -25.72 -24.61
N ALA A 22 -2.16 -25.28 -25.85
CA ALA A 22 -2.18 -23.89 -26.24
C ALA A 22 -3.63 -23.38 -26.30
N HIS A 23 -4.06 -22.61 -25.29
CA HIS A 23 -5.27 -21.80 -25.41
C HIS A 23 -4.91 -20.44 -26.00
N GLN A 24 -5.10 -20.38 -27.31
CA GLN A 24 -4.97 -19.21 -28.17
C GLN A 24 -6.21 -18.32 -27.98
N PHE A 25 -6.12 -17.31 -27.12
CA PHE A 25 -7.15 -16.27 -27.04
C PHE A 25 -6.89 -15.22 -28.12
N ALA A 26 -7.64 -15.33 -29.21
CA ALA A 26 -7.72 -14.33 -30.26
C ALA A 26 -8.49 -13.10 -29.76
N PHE A 27 -7.78 -11.98 -29.60
CA PHE A 27 -8.39 -10.67 -29.37
C PHE A 27 -9.01 -10.16 -30.68
N GLN A 28 -10.33 -10.09 -30.73
CA GLN A 28 -11.08 -9.36 -31.77
C GLN A 28 -11.25 -7.91 -31.30
N PRO A 29 -10.84 -6.89 -32.09
CA PRO A 29 -11.07 -5.49 -31.72
C PRO A 29 -12.51 -5.09 -32.06
N GLN A 30 -13.36 -4.96 -31.03
CA GLN A 30 -14.67 -4.32 -31.18
C GLN A 30 -14.48 -2.80 -31.25
N LYS A 31 -14.65 -2.23 -32.45
CA LYS A 31 -14.90 -0.80 -32.63
C LYS A 31 -16.31 -0.47 -32.13
N SER A 32 -16.42 0.22 -30.99
CA SER A 32 -17.65 0.93 -30.62
C SER A 32 -17.37 2.44 -30.62
N THR A 33 -17.85 3.08 -31.68
CA THR A 33 -17.95 4.53 -31.78
C THR A 33 -19.12 4.98 -30.90
N VAL A 34 -18.84 5.59 -29.75
CA VAL A 34 -19.86 6.29 -28.96
C VAL A 34 -19.48 7.75 -28.85
N LYS A 35 -20.15 8.58 -29.66
CA LYS A 35 -20.28 10.02 -29.43
C LYS A 35 -21.20 10.21 -28.23
N GLY A 36 -20.64 10.62 -27.10
CA GLY A 36 -21.38 11.02 -25.91
C GLY A 36 -20.76 12.28 -25.33
N HIS A 37 -21.50 13.38 -25.40
CA HIS A 37 -21.19 14.66 -24.78
C HIS A 37 -21.26 14.48 -23.27
N VAL A 38 -20.15 14.71 -22.55
CA VAL A 38 -20.12 14.65 -21.08
C VAL A 38 -19.92 16.06 -20.56
N ASP A 39 -21.01 16.70 -20.15
CA ASP A 39 -20.99 17.90 -19.33
C ASP A 39 -20.58 17.51 -17.91
N PHE A 40 -19.39 17.94 -17.51
CA PHE A 40 -18.84 17.73 -16.17
C PHE A 40 -19.33 18.86 -15.24
N HIS A 41 -20.29 18.56 -14.37
CA HIS A 41 -20.66 19.41 -13.23
C HIS A 41 -20.20 18.74 -11.90
N PRO A 42 -19.02 19.09 -11.37
CA PRO A 42 -18.48 18.45 -10.17
C PRO A 42 -18.88 19.25 -8.92
N THR A 43 -20.14 19.19 -8.49
CA THR A 43 -20.48 19.77 -7.16
C THR A 43 -21.70 19.17 -6.46
N ILE A 44 -22.58 18.42 -7.13
CA ILE A 44 -23.90 18.11 -6.55
C ILE A 44 -24.05 16.65 -6.06
N THR A 45 -23.15 15.72 -6.43
CA THR A 45 -23.37 14.29 -6.14
C THR A 45 -22.84 13.81 -4.77
N PHE A 46 -22.00 14.59 -4.08
CA PHE A 46 -21.41 14.15 -2.81
C PHE A 46 -22.35 14.33 -1.60
N ALA A 47 -23.29 15.27 -1.68
CA ALA A 47 -24.18 15.59 -0.55
C ALA A 47 -25.36 14.61 -0.38
N THR A 48 -25.74 13.88 -1.43
CA THR A 48 -26.98 13.09 -1.41
C THR A 48 -26.80 11.68 -0.84
N ASN A 49 -25.59 11.09 -0.90
CA ASN A 49 -25.35 9.72 -0.43
C ASN A 49 -25.00 9.60 1.07
N LEU A 50 -24.55 10.67 1.72
CA LEU A 50 -24.25 10.68 3.16
C LEU A 50 -25.50 10.62 4.06
N ARG A 51 -26.70 10.83 3.50
CA ARG A 51 -27.96 10.84 4.27
C ARG A 51 -28.61 9.46 4.45
N ARG A 52 -28.16 8.43 3.72
CA ARG A 52 -28.77 7.08 3.76
C ARG A 52 -28.17 6.14 4.82
N LEU A 53 -26.99 6.43 5.37
CA LEU A 53 -26.30 5.49 6.26
C LEU A 53 -26.40 5.83 7.76
N HIS A 54 -26.66 7.07 8.17
CA HIS A 54 -26.78 7.43 9.60
C HIS A 54 -27.75 8.60 9.85
N PRO A 55 -28.96 8.38 10.39
CA PRO A 55 -29.93 9.45 10.66
C PRO A 55 -29.70 10.24 11.96
N GLN A 56 -28.56 10.06 12.65
CA GLN A 56 -28.33 10.62 14.01
C GLN A 56 -26.95 11.29 14.19
N VAL A 57 -26.34 11.83 13.13
CA VAL A 57 -25.13 12.66 13.29
C VAL A 57 -25.56 14.12 13.31
N PRO A 58 -25.50 14.83 14.44
CA PRO A 58 -25.70 16.27 14.44
C PRO A 58 -24.58 16.91 13.63
N LEU A 59 -24.96 17.65 12.58
CA LEU A 59 -24.11 18.60 11.88
C LEU A 59 -23.64 19.65 12.88
N VAL A 60 -22.51 19.40 13.55
CA VAL A 60 -21.82 20.44 14.29
C VAL A 60 -21.28 21.41 13.26
N ASN A 61 -21.86 22.59 13.26
CA ASN A 61 -21.55 23.70 12.39
C ASN A 61 -20.19 24.29 12.81
N ILE A 62 -19.10 23.70 12.34
CA ILE A 62 -17.72 24.05 12.71
C ILE A 62 -17.24 25.43 12.19
N PRO A 63 -17.78 26.09 11.14
CA PRO A 63 -17.14 27.32 10.67
C PRO A 63 -17.44 28.58 11.51
N THR A 64 -18.45 28.56 12.40
CA THR A 64 -18.89 29.80 13.08
C THR A 64 -18.12 30.10 14.37
N VAL A 65 -17.59 29.08 15.07
CA VAL A 65 -16.74 29.30 16.26
C VAL A 65 -15.34 29.77 15.84
N PHE A 66 -14.91 29.41 14.63
CA PHE A 66 -13.60 29.74 14.06
C PHE A 66 -13.38 31.25 13.91
N PHE A 67 -14.43 32.02 13.55
CA PHE A 67 -14.31 33.47 13.38
C PHE A 67 -14.30 34.26 14.70
N ARG A 68 -14.79 33.69 15.81
CA ARG A 68 -14.89 34.41 17.08
C ARG A 68 -13.61 34.37 17.91
N ILE A 69 -12.84 33.29 17.80
CA ILE A 69 -11.55 33.14 18.50
C ILE A 69 -10.44 33.94 17.77
N LEU A 70 -10.46 33.97 16.43
CA LEU A 70 -9.52 34.76 15.63
C LEU A 70 -9.72 36.28 15.78
N ARG A 71 -10.93 36.76 16.11
CA ARG A 71 -11.18 38.19 16.36
C ARG A 71 -10.63 38.70 17.70
N HIS A 72 -10.39 37.84 18.68
CA HIS A 72 -9.86 38.26 19.98
C HIS A 72 -8.33 38.21 20.09
N ALA A 73 -7.64 37.57 19.14
CA ALA A 73 -6.18 37.45 19.16
C ALA A 73 -5.43 38.58 18.41
N VAL A 74 -6.14 39.45 17.67
CA VAL A 74 -5.51 40.46 16.80
C VAL A 74 -6.09 41.86 17.03
N VAL A 75 -5.89 42.42 18.22
CA VAL A 75 -5.90 43.88 18.41
C VAL A 75 -4.75 44.26 19.35
N HIS A 76 -3.52 44.16 18.85
CA HIS A 76 -2.43 44.97 19.39
C HIS A 76 -2.30 46.21 18.51
N LYS A 77 -2.71 47.37 19.05
CA LYS A 77 -2.45 48.66 18.40
C LYS A 77 -0.94 48.83 18.22
N PRO A 78 -0.41 49.04 17.01
CA PRO A 78 1.01 49.35 16.85
C PRO A 78 1.23 50.81 17.30
N VAL A 79 1.87 50.98 18.45
CA VAL A 79 2.54 52.24 18.78
C VAL A 79 3.87 52.21 18.03
N VAL A 80 3.91 52.89 16.88
CA VAL A 80 5.15 53.03 16.11
C VAL A 80 6.05 54.03 16.84
N ARG A 81 7.12 53.54 17.46
CA ARG A 81 8.36 54.29 17.70
C ARG A 81 9.49 53.62 16.91
N PRO A 82 10.26 54.35 16.10
CA PRO A 82 11.32 53.76 15.30
C PRO A 82 12.59 53.74 16.14
N THR A 83 12.96 52.59 16.69
CA THR A 83 14.34 52.19 17.08
C THR A 83 14.28 50.91 17.89
N GLY A 84 15.03 49.89 17.47
CA GLY A 84 15.32 48.69 18.28
C GLY A 84 14.62 47.44 17.77
N GLU A 85 15.43 46.40 17.57
CA GLU A 85 15.09 45.05 17.11
C GLU A 85 13.72 44.56 17.60
N ALA A 86 12.85 44.27 16.64
CA ALA A 86 11.53 43.69 16.91
C ALA A 86 11.68 42.23 17.34
N HIS A 87 12.00 41.99 18.62
CA HIS A 87 11.88 40.67 19.22
C HIS A 87 10.40 40.30 19.29
N ILE A 88 9.94 39.40 18.41
CA ILE A 88 8.60 38.82 18.48
C ILE A 88 8.52 37.96 19.75
N ARG A 89 8.10 38.57 20.87
CA ARG A 89 7.85 37.86 22.13
C ARG A 89 6.50 37.15 22.02
N PHE A 90 6.50 35.93 21.51
CA PHE A 90 5.35 35.05 21.70
C PHE A 90 5.24 34.71 23.20
N SER A 91 4.05 34.92 23.77
CA SER A 91 3.77 34.43 25.11
C SER A 91 3.94 32.91 25.12
N THR A 92 4.58 32.36 26.16
CA THR A 92 4.73 30.92 26.35
C THR A 92 3.39 30.19 26.20
N ARG A 93 2.28 30.82 26.62
CA ARG A 93 0.92 30.28 26.44
C ARG A 93 0.51 30.18 24.97
N THR A 94 0.76 31.22 24.18
CA THR A 94 0.47 31.22 22.73
C THR A 94 1.30 30.16 22.02
N LEU A 95 2.59 30.03 22.36
CA LEU A 95 3.45 29.00 21.80
C LEU A 95 2.93 27.59 22.10
N LEU A 96 2.58 27.31 23.37
CA LEU A 96 2.07 26.00 23.77
C LEU A 96 0.74 25.65 23.07
N ILE A 97 -0.16 26.62 22.89
CA ILE A 97 -1.42 26.40 22.17
C ILE A 97 -1.16 26.05 20.70
N VAL A 98 -0.27 26.79 20.03
CA VAL A 98 0.07 26.53 18.63
C VAL A 98 0.72 25.16 18.47
N VAL A 99 1.67 24.80 19.34
CA VAL A 99 2.32 23.48 19.33
C VAL A 99 1.32 22.35 19.58
N ALA A 100 0.45 22.49 20.58
CA ALA A 100 -0.57 21.48 20.87
C ALA A 100 -1.56 21.32 19.71
N PHE A 101 -1.96 22.41 19.06
CA PHE A 101 -2.84 22.37 17.90
C PHE A 101 -2.18 21.68 16.70
N VAL A 102 -0.92 22.01 16.39
CA VAL A 102 -0.17 21.36 15.31
C VAL A 102 0.02 19.88 15.61
N ALA A 103 0.39 19.51 16.84
CA ALA A 103 0.53 18.12 17.24
C ALA A 103 -0.80 17.35 17.10
N PHE A 104 -1.92 17.95 17.52
CA PHE A 104 -3.24 17.36 17.37
C PHE A 104 -3.66 17.19 15.92
N ALA A 105 -3.42 18.20 15.07
CA ALA A 105 -3.72 18.14 13.65
C ALA A 105 -2.92 17.02 12.96
N LEU A 106 -1.62 16.92 13.23
CA LEU A 106 -0.77 15.85 12.70
C LEU A 106 -1.23 14.46 13.19
N ALA A 107 -1.53 14.33 14.48
CA ALA A 107 -2.03 13.07 15.05
C ALA A 107 -3.38 12.66 14.44
N SER A 108 -4.27 13.61 14.18
CA SER A 108 -5.59 13.35 13.56
C SER A 108 -5.44 12.88 12.12
N VAL A 109 -4.59 13.55 11.32
CA VAL A 109 -4.31 13.14 9.94
C VAL A 109 -3.71 11.73 9.91
N PHE A 110 -2.74 11.45 10.78
CA PHE A 110 -2.11 10.14 10.87
C PHE A 110 -3.08 9.03 11.31
N ALA A 111 -3.96 9.32 12.27
CA ALA A 111 -4.97 8.37 12.71
C ALA A 111 -5.98 8.05 11.61
N VAL A 112 -6.46 9.07 10.88
CA VAL A 112 -7.37 8.87 9.75
C VAL A 112 -6.68 8.13 8.60
N SER A 113 -5.41 8.45 8.30
CA SER A 113 -4.70 7.75 7.22
C SER A 113 -4.51 6.26 7.52
N ARG A 114 -4.19 5.89 8.78
CA ARG A 114 -4.13 4.47 9.16
C ARG A 114 -5.51 3.83 9.14
N TRP A 115 -6.55 4.53 9.58
CA TRP A 115 -7.90 3.99 9.63
C TRP A 115 -8.49 3.64 8.26
N VAL A 116 -7.99 4.27 7.19
CA VAL A 116 -8.43 4.01 5.80
C VAL A 116 -7.41 3.16 5.04
N ASP A 117 -6.30 2.76 5.67
CA ASP A 117 -5.27 1.94 5.02
C ASP A 117 -5.62 0.45 5.16
N PRO A 118 -6.11 -0.22 4.10
CA PRO A 118 -6.48 -1.63 4.18
C PRO A 118 -5.28 -2.55 4.43
N PHE A 119 -4.06 -2.02 4.32
CA PHE A 119 -2.83 -2.78 4.48
C PHE A 119 -2.26 -2.76 5.91
N ASP A 120 -2.93 -2.08 6.82
CA ASP A 120 -2.44 -1.80 8.18
C ASP A 120 -3.52 -2.05 9.26
N ASP A 121 -4.45 -2.95 8.95
CA ASP A 121 -5.59 -3.30 9.81
C ASP A 121 -5.22 -4.28 10.93
N ARG A 122 -4.13 -5.04 10.81
CA ARG A 122 -3.70 -6.01 11.84
C ARG A 122 -2.19 -6.21 11.91
N ASN A 123 -1.70 -6.59 13.09
CA ASN A 123 -0.29 -6.95 13.29
C ASN A 123 0.09 -8.21 12.49
N PHE A 124 1.34 -8.27 12.06
CA PHE A 124 1.90 -9.42 11.38
C PHE A 124 1.99 -10.64 12.30
N ASP A 125 1.53 -11.77 11.79
CA ASP A 125 1.66 -13.11 12.37
C ASP A 125 2.13 -14.05 11.26
N SER A 126 3.28 -14.71 11.46
CA SER A 126 3.90 -15.55 10.42
C SER A 126 3.09 -16.82 10.12
N GLN A 127 2.41 -17.40 11.11
CA GLN A 127 1.59 -18.59 10.92
C GLN A 127 0.31 -18.25 10.14
N GLN A 128 -0.32 -17.12 10.47
CA GLN A 128 -1.46 -16.62 9.72
C GLN A 128 -1.06 -16.21 8.31
N TRP A 129 0.08 -15.52 8.14
CA TRP A 129 0.58 -15.14 6.82
C TRP A 129 0.79 -16.36 5.91
N ALA A 130 1.44 -17.41 6.44
CA ALA A 130 1.74 -18.61 5.69
C ALA A 130 0.48 -19.34 5.17
N THR A 131 -0.60 -19.31 5.95
CA THR A 131 -1.86 -20.02 5.63
C THR A 131 -2.95 -19.13 5.02
N ALA A 132 -2.79 -17.81 5.09
CA ALA A 132 -3.74 -16.85 4.56
C ALA A 132 -3.79 -16.84 3.03
N SER A 133 -4.99 -16.63 2.49
CA SER A 133 -5.17 -16.17 1.11
C SER A 133 -4.55 -14.78 0.92
N SER A 134 -4.31 -14.39 -0.34
CA SER A 134 -3.77 -13.08 -0.71
C SER A 134 -4.49 -11.93 0.00
N ASP A 135 -5.81 -11.89 -0.06
CA ASP A 135 -6.61 -10.80 0.50
C ASP A 135 -6.51 -10.74 2.03
N ASN A 136 -6.32 -11.89 2.67
CA ASN A 136 -6.10 -12.00 4.11
C ASN A 136 -4.66 -11.70 4.52
N ARG A 137 -3.71 -11.58 3.58
CA ARG A 137 -2.35 -11.10 3.84
C ARG A 137 -2.28 -9.57 3.84
N ALA A 138 -3.09 -8.91 3.01
CA ALA A 138 -3.08 -7.46 2.86
C ALA A 138 -3.14 -6.71 4.19
N PRO A 139 -4.05 -7.02 5.15
CA PRO A 139 -4.14 -6.34 6.44
C PRO A 139 -2.85 -6.30 7.28
N MET A 140 -1.88 -7.18 7.00
CA MET A 140 -0.59 -7.27 7.70
C MET A 140 0.57 -6.63 6.93
N ALA A 141 0.35 -6.24 5.67
CA ALA A 141 1.41 -5.93 4.73
C ALA A 141 2.25 -4.73 5.20
N ARG A 142 1.65 -3.74 5.86
CA ARG A 142 2.39 -2.58 6.40
C ARG A 142 3.35 -2.98 7.51
N ASP A 143 2.93 -3.89 8.40
CA ASP A 143 3.79 -4.42 9.46
C ASP A 143 4.91 -5.29 8.85
N VAL A 144 4.61 -6.11 7.83
CA VAL A 144 5.62 -6.88 7.07
C VAL A 144 6.73 -5.99 6.52
N VAL A 145 6.37 -4.93 5.80
CA VAL A 145 7.34 -3.99 5.21
C VAL A 145 8.30 -3.45 6.26
N SER A 146 7.80 -3.19 7.48
CA SER A 146 8.63 -2.71 8.59
C SER A 146 9.57 -3.77 9.17
N ARG A 147 9.13 -5.04 9.23
CA ARG A 147 9.84 -6.15 9.88
C ARG A 147 10.96 -6.73 9.03
N VAL A 148 10.78 -6.80 7.71
CA VAL A 148 11.79 -7.38 6.80
C VAL A 148 13.01 -6.48 6.62
N ARG A 149 12.95 -5.24 7.12
CA ARG A 149 14.01 -4.26 6.94
C ARG A 149 15.32 -4.74 7.56
N GLY A 150 16.36 -4.86 6.73
CA GLY A 150 17.69 -5.29 7.15
C GLY A 150 17.85 -6.80 7.35
N MET A 151 16.83 -7.60 7.00
CA MET A 151 16.98 -9.06 6.92
C MET A 151 17.78 -9.45 5.66
N ASP A 152 18.27 -10.68 5.61
CA ASP A 152 18.78 -11.31 4.40
C ASP A 152 17.67 -12.13 3.69
N ARG A 153 17.99 -12.72 2.53
CA ARG A 153 17.05 -13.54 1.75
C ARG A 153 16.46 -14.68 2.57
N ASP A 154 17.29 -15.38 3.32
CA ASP A 154 16.89 -16.55 4.10
C ASP A 154 15.97 -16.16 5.25
N GLY A 155 16.27 -15.06 5.96
CA GLY A 155 15.41 -14.53 7.02
C GLY A 155 14.05 -14.06 6.50
N VAL A 156 13.99 -13.47 5.31
CA VAL A 156 12.71 -13.11 4.67
C VAL A 156 11.90 -14.36 4.31
N ILE A 157 12.55 -15.38 3.74
CA ILE A 157 11.89 -16.66 3.40
C ILE A 157 11.42 -17.40 4.65
N GLU A 158 12.21 -17.38 5.72
CA GLU A 158 11.82 -17.97 7.01
C GLU A 158 10.60 -17.26 7.60
N LEU A 159 10.54 -15.93 7.50
CA LEU A 159 9.46 -15.12 8.05
C LEU A 159 8.16 -15.19 7.23
N LEU A 160 8.25 -15.05 5.91
CA LEU A 160 7.11 -14.87 5.00
C LEU A 160 6.79 -16.10 4.15
N GLY A 161 7.67 -17.10 4.15
CA GLY A 161 7.62 -18.22 3.21
C GLY A 161 8.23 -17.86 1.85
N GLN A 162 8.13 -18.81 0.91
CA GLN A 162 8.61 -18.62 -0.45
C GLN A 162 7.82 -17.49 -1.15
N PRO A 163 8.49 -16.61 -1.91
CA PRO A 163 7.80 -15.60 -2.70
C PRO A 163 7.02 -16.26 -3.83
N GLY A 164 6.00 -15.55 -4.33
CA GLY A 164 5.27 -15.96 -5.52
C GLY A 164 6.15 -15.88 -6.76
N ASP A 165 6.88 -14.76 -6.88
CA ASP A 165 7.83 -14.52 -7.96
C ASP A 165 9.13 -13.93 -7.43
N ARG A 166 10.22 -14.22 -8.13
CA ARG A 166 11.53 -13.57 -7.97
C ARG A 166 11.82 -12.78 -9.22
N LEU A 167 11.95 -11.46 -9.06
CA LEU A 167 12.11 -10.53 -10.16
C LEU A 167 13.56 -10.01 -10.18
N ASP A 168 14.19 -10.06 -11.34
CA ASP A 168 15.55 -9.56 -11.61
C ASP A 168 15.57 -8.46 -12.69
N SER A 169 14.38 -8.09 -13.18
CA SER A 169 14.18 -7.06 -14.19
C SER A 169 14.14 -5.66 -13.57
N ALA A 170 14.44 -4.63 -14.37
CA ALA A 170 14.40 -3.24 -13.92
C ALA A 170 12.99 -2.72 -13.60
N THR A 171 11.94 -3.40 -14.08
CA THR A 171 10.53 -3.06 -13.86
C THR A 171 9.69 -4.32 -13.67
N ASP A 172 8.57 -4.20 -12.97
CA ASP A 172 7.54 -5.24 -12.91
C ASP A 172 6.66 -5.27 -14.18
N ALA A 173 5.63 -6.13 -14.18
CA ALA A 173 4.68 -6.26 -15.29
C ALA A 173 3.82 -4.99 -15.51
N GLY A 174 3.64 -4.16 -14.48
CA GLY A 174 2.93 -2.89 -14.53
C GLY A 174 3.80 -1.69 -14.92
N GLY A 175 5.11 -1.91 -15.10
CA GLY A 175 6.08 -0.85 -15.39
C GLY A 175 6.57 -0.10 -14.14
N HIS A 176 6.29 -0.60 -12.93
CA HIS A 176 6.82 -0.04 -11.69
C HIS A 176 8.32 -0.33 -11.61
N PRO A 177 9.17 0.68 -11.37
CA PRO A 177 10.62 0.49 -11.32
C PRO A 177 11.03 -0.31 -10.08
N LEU A 178 11.74 -1.41 -10.33
CA LEU A 178 12.29 -2.26 -9.29
C LEU A 178 13.71 -1.82 -8.95
N ARG A 179 14.03 -1.87 -7.65
CA ARG A 179 15.33 -1.52 -7.10
C ARG A 179 16.08 -2.78 -6.68
N GLY A 180 17.40 -2.75 -6.77
CA GLY A 180 18.26 -3.84 -6.31
C GLY A 180 18.60 -4.86 -7.39
N ALA A 181 19.25 -5.94 -6.96
CA ALA A 181 19.66 -7.05 -7.83
C ALA A 181 18.59 -8.15 -7.93
N GLU A 182 17.76 -8.29 -6.91
CA GLU A 182 16.65 -9.24 -6.86
C GLU A 182 15.49 -8.64 -6.05
N VAL A 183 14.26 -8.98 -6.41
CA VAL A 183 13.05 -8.59 -5.67
C VAL A 183 12.19 -9.81 -5.44
N PHE A 184 11.77 -10.01 -4.19
CA PHE A 184 10.75 -10.99 -3.84
C PHE A 184 9.36 -10.34 -3.91
N SER A 185 8.46 -10.98 -4.64
CA SER A 185 7.08 -10.56 -4.81
C SER A 185 6.13 -11.45 -4.01
N TYR A 186 5.30 -10.82 -3.17
CA TYR A 186 4.23 -11.49 -2.44
C TYR A 186 2.89 -10.84 -2.78
N TYR A 187 2.05 -11.56 -3.53
CA TYR A 187 0.71 -11.09 -3.91
C TYR A 187 -0.21 -10.99 -2.68
N ILE A 188 -0.88 -9.85 -2.54
CA ILE A 188 -1.78 -9.52 -1.42
C ILE A 188 -3.21 -9.17 -1.86
N GLY A 189 -3.57 -9.49 -3.11
CA GLY A 189 -4.94 -9.41 -3.60
C GLY A 189 -5.19 -8.25 -4.56
N SER A 190 -6.42 -8.20 -5.07
CA SER A 190 -6.90 -7.12 -5.94
C SER A 190 -7.58 -6.04 -5.11
N TRP A 191 -7.14 -4.80 -5.24
CA TRP A 191 -7.57 -3.67 -4.42
C TRP A 191 -8.02 -2.49 -5.30
N SER A 192 -8.81 -2.76 -6.34
CA SER A 192 -9.23 -1.78 -7.34
C SER A 192 -9.96 -0.55 -6.75
N MET A 193 -10.70 -0.72 -5.65
CA MET A 193 -11.30 0.41 -4.91
C MET A 193 -10.26 1.39 -4.32
N HIS A 194 -9.01 0.93 -4.18
CA HIS A 194 -7.85 1.70 -3.73
C HIS A 194 -6.85 1.99 -4.86
N GLY A 195 -7.26 1.75 -6.12
CA GLY A 195 -6.48 2.10 -7.31
C GLY A 195 -5.38 1.08 -7.66
N MET A 196 -5.48 -0.16 -7.20
CA MET A 196 -4.57 -1.24 -7.55
C MET A 196 -5.37 -2.45 -8.03
N ASP A 197 -5.30 -2.78 -9.31
CA ASP A 197 -5.94 -3.98 -9.87
C ASP A 197 -5.31 -5.23 -9.25
N ASP A 198 -4.00 -5.22 -9.02
CA ASP A 198 -3.29 -6.23 -8.23
C ASP A 198 -2.26 -5.56 -7.32
N ALA A 199 -2.24 -5.93 -6.04
CA ALA A 199 -1.31 -5.40 -5.06
C ALA A 199 -0.32 -6.46 -4.57
N PHE A 200 0.90 -6.01 -4.29
CA PHE A 200 2.03 -6.83 -3.89
C PHE A 200 2.82 -6.19 -2.76
N VAL A 201 3.42 -7.03 -1.92
CA VAL A 201 4.56 -6.63 -1.08
C VAL A 201 5.84 -6.96 -1.84
N TYR A 202 6.64 -5.94 -2.14
CA TYR A 202 7.95 -6.09 -2.74
C TYR A 202 9.04 -5.95 -1.68
N VAL A 203 9.98 -6.89 -1.71
CA VAL A 203 11.17 -6.89 -0.87
C VAL A 203 12.39 -6.89 -1.78
N HIS A 204 13.12 -5.79 -1.79
CA HIS A 204 14.24 -5.53 -2.68
C HIS A 204 15.56 -5.88 -1.99
N PHE A 205 16.39 -6.65 -2.66
CA PHE A 205 17.69 -7.10 -2.20
C PHE A 205 18.82 -6.45 -2.99
N ASP A 206 19.94 -6.17 -2.33
CA ASP A 206 21.19 -5.82 -3.02
C ASP A 206 21.90 -7.08 -3.56
N THR A 207 23.09 -6.87 -4.13
CA THR A 207 23.96 -7.94 -4.63
C THR A 207 24.43 -8.89 -3.53
N ASP A 208 24.53 -8.41 -2.29
CA ASP A 208 24.98 -9.19 -1.14
C ASP A 208 23.82 -9.99 -0.51
N GLY A 209 22.59 -9.73 -0.94
CA GLY A 209 21.39 -10.41 -0.49
C GLY A 209 20.75 -9.82 0.77
N ALA A 210 21.09 -8.58 1.12
CA ALA A 210 20.44 -7.85 2.20
C ALA A 210 19.25 -7.03 1.69
N VAL A 211 18.21 -6.91 2.51
CA VAL A 211 17.03 -6.08 2.20
C VAL A 211 17.42 -4.60 2.24
N ILE A 212 17.39 -3.94 1.08
CA ILE A 212 17.66 -2.51 0.93
C ILE A 212 16.39 -1.66 0.90
N HIS A 213 15.27 -2.25 0.47
CA HIS A 213 13.99 -1.56 0.38
C HIS A 213 12.83 -2.55 0.48
N SER A 214 11.71 -2.09 0.99
CA SER A 214 10.46 -2.85 1.03
C SER A 214 9.30 -1.89 0.85
N GLU A 215 8.30 -2.30 0.07
CA GLU A 215 7.15 -1.46 -0.23
C GLU A 215 5.89 -2.29 -0.53
N ILE A 216 4.74 -1.61 -0.44
CA ILE A 216 3.46 -2.11 -0.95
C ILE A 216 3.18 -1.31 -2.21
N THR A 217 2.98 -2.00 -3.32
CA THR A 217 2.69 -1.38 -4.62
C THR A 217 1.76 -2.26 -5.43
N GLY A 218 1.23 -1.72 -6.52
CA GLY A 218 0.34 -2.41 -7.43
C GLY A 218 0.23 -1.63 -8.73
N TYR A 219 -0.41 -2.25 -9.72
CA TYR A 219 -0.70 -1.64 -11.02
C TYR A 219 -2.20 -1.44 -11.21
#